data_AF-A0A3S3AL94-F1
#
_entry.id   AF-A0A3S3AL94-F1
#
_cell.length_a   1.000
_cell.length_b   1.000
_cell.length_c   1.000
_cell.angle_alpha   90.00
_cell.angle_beta   90.00
_cell.angle_gamma   90.00
#
_symmetry.space_group_name_H-M   'P 1'
#
loop_
_entity.id
_entity.type
_entity.pdbx_description
1 polymer ?
#
loop_
_entity_poly.entity_id
_entity_poly.type
_entity_poly.pdbx_seq_one_letter_code
_entity_poly.pdbx_strand_id
1 'polypeptide(L)'
;MDVSRRNGRIERPQRAKPVHRDGPARRRTSFRCLGCGLDVPMWAPGTAHRNHCPTCLCSRHVDRDLPGDRASSCGGRMDPISISVRGDGEWVIIHRCSACGAMGANRTAGDDNPLALVRIAVRPLSRLGRIH
;
A
#
# COMPACT_ATOMS: atom_id res chain seq x y z
N MET A 1 1.78 15.84 47.91
CA MET A 1 2.20 14.57 47.27
C MET A 1 1.49 14.53 45.93
N ASP A 2 2.16 14.99 44.87
CA ASP A 2 1.63 15.16 43.52
C ASP A 2 1.87 13.88 42.71
N VAL A 3 0.81 13.23 42.22
CA VAL A 3 0.89 11.98 41.46
C VAL A 3 0.80 12.31 39.97
N SER A 4 1.94 12.68 39.40
CA SER A 4 2.15 12.77 37.96
C SER A 4 1.99 11.39 37.29
N ARG A 5 0.86 11.18 36.60
CA ARG A 5 0.61 9.99 35.76
C ARG A 5 1.38 10.10 34.45
N ARG A 6 2.51 9.38 34.33
CA ARG A 6 3.26 9.25 33.06
C ARG A 6 2.57 8.24 32.15
N ASN A 7 2.06 8.72 31.01
CA ASN A 7 1.48 7.89 29.96
C ASN A 7 2.61 7.32 29.08
N GLY A 8 3.06 6.11 29.38
CA GLY A 8 4.09 5.40 28.59
C GLY A 8 3.49 4.89 27.27
N ARG A 9 3.77 5.59 26.16
CA ARG A 9 3.54 5.06 24.81
C ARG A 9 4.50 3.89 24.59
N ILE A 10 3.96 2.67 24.62
CA ILE A 10 4.69 1.47 24.21
C ILE A 10 4.74 1.48 22.68
N GLU A 11 5.81 2.06 22.12
CA GLU A 11 6.14 1.90 20.71
C GLU A 11 6.44 0.43 20.45
N ARG A 12 5.56 -0.25 19.73
CA ARG A 12 5.79 -1.65 19.30
C ARG A 12 6.87 -1.62 18.20
N PRO A 13 8.08 -2.12 18.43
CA PRO A 13 9.12 -2.14 17.40
C PRO A 13 8.65 -3.02 16.24
N GLN A 14 8.89 -2.60 14.99
CA GLN A 14 8.70 -3.48 13.84
C GLN A 14 9.64 -4.67 14.00
N ARG A 15 9.08 -5.83 14.33
CA ARG A 15 9.81 -7.09 14.41
C ARG A 15 10.49 -7.33 13.06
N ALA A 16 11.82 -7.30 13.04
CA ALA A 16 12.59 -7.68 11.86
C ALA A 16 12.20 -9.11 11.46
N LYS A 17 11.63 -9.26 10.26
CA LYS A 17 11.28 -10.57 9.72
C LYS A 17 12.56 -11.30 9.29
N PRO A 18 12.72 -12.60 9.58
CA PRO A 18 13.86 -13.38 9.13
C PRO A 18 13.87 -13.42 7.60
N VAL A 19 15.00 -13.03 7.01
CA VAL A 19 15.19 -13.04 5.56
C VAL A 19 15.46 -14.48 5.15
N HIS A 20 14.41 -15.22 4.79
CA HIS A 20 14.59 -16.53 4.16
C HIS A 20 15.33 -16.33 2.82
N ARG A 21 16.59 -16.75 2.80
CA ARG A 21 17.42 -16.87 1.59
C ARG A 21 16.94 -18.08 0.80
N ASP A 22 15.91 -17.88 0.00
CA ASP A 22 15.58 -18.83 -1.06
C ASP A 22 16.40 -18.50 -2.31
N GLY A 23 17.07 -19.52 -2.85
CA GLY A 23 17.92 -19.48 -4.06
C GLY A 23 17.18 -19.02 -5.33
N PRO A 24 17.89 -18.90 -6.47
CA PRO A 24 17.51 -18.00 -7.55
C PRO A 24 16.42 -18.60 -8.44
N ALA A 25 15.18 -18.60 -7.96
CA ALA A 25 14.04 -18.44 -8.85
C ALA A 25 14.26 -17.10 -9.57
N ARG A 26 14.18 -17.06 -10.90
CA ARG A 26 14.26 -15.81 -11.69
C ARG A 26 13.19 -14.85 -11.14
N ARG A 27 13.58 -14.00 -10.18
CA ARG A 27 12.67 -13.03 -9.55
C ARG A 27 12.25 -12.11 -10.67
N ARG A 28 10.97 -12.14 -11.01
CA ARG A 28 10.41 -11.18 -11.97
C ARG A 28 10.78 -9.79 -11.47
N THR A 29 11.56 -9.07 -12.27
CA THR A 29 12.04 -7.73 -11.94
C THR A 29 10.99 -6.67 -12.21
N SER A 30 9.86 -7.05 -12.82
CA SER A 30 8.71 -6.19 -13.09
C SER A 30 7.39 -6.96 -13.07
N PHE A 31 6.28 -6.22 -13.03
CA PHE A 31 4.93 -6.74 -13.24
C PHE A 31 4.12 -5.82 -14.17
N ARG A 32 3.19 -6.40 -14.93
CA ARG A 32 2.24 -5.65 -15.75
C ARG A 32 1.09 -5.15 -14.86
N CYS A 33 0.84 -3.84 -14.86
CA CYS A 33 -0.24 -3.24 -14.07
C CYS A 33 -1.61 -3.57 -14.66
N LEU A 34 -2.55 -4.07 -13.84
CA LEU A 34 -3.93 -4.34 -14.25
C LEU A 34 -4.81 -3.08 -14.39
N GLY A 35 -4.33 -1.92 -13.93
CA GLY A 35 -5.04 -0.64 -14.01
C GLY A 35 -4.74 0.11 -15.31
N CYS A 36 -3.46 0.42 -15.55
CA CYS A 36 -3.04 1.21 -16.72
C CYS A 36 -2.27 0.42 -17.78
N GLY A 37 -1.94 -0.85 -17.52
CA GLY A 37 -1.16 -1.65 -18.45
C GLY A 37 0.31 -1.24 -18.57
N LEU A 38 0.90 -0.48 -17.66
CA LEU A 38 2.36 -0.25 -17.69
C LEU A 38 3.13 -1.44 -17.10
N ASP A 39 4.36 -1.66 -17.56
CA ASP A 39 5.32 -2.56 -16.90
C ASP A 39 6.01 -1.81 -15.75
N VAL A 40 5.89 -2.35 -14.55
CA VAL A 40 6.30 -1.68 -13.31
C VAL A 40 7.47 -2.43 -12.66
N PRO A 41 8.67 -1.83 -12.47
CA PRO A 41 9.88 -2.56 -12.04
C PRO A 41 9.85 -2.89 -10.56
N MET A 42 9.72 -4.12 -10.05
CA MET A 42 9.42 -4.50 -8.63
C MET A 42 10.19 -3.76 -7.50
N TRP A 43 11.37 -3.19 -7.78
CA TRP A 43 12.14 -2.36 -6.86
C TRP A 43 11.62 -0.92 -6.83
N ALA A 44 11.58 -0.31 -5.64
CA ALA A 44 11.36 1.12 -5.48
C ALA A 44 12.05 1.65 -4.21
N PRO A 45 12.47 2.92 -4.18
CA PRO A 45 12.97 3.54 -2.95
C PRO A 45 11.92 3.52 -1.83
N GLY A 46 12.34 3.25 -0.60
CA GLY A 46 11.47 3.30 0.58
C GLY A 46 10.54 2.10 0.78
N THR A 47 10.54 1.10 -0.10
CA THR A 47 9.76 -0.13 0.09
C THR A 47 10.50 -1.39 -0.41
N ALA A 48 10.54 -2.43 0.42
CA ALA A 48 11.13 -3.72 0.04
C ALA A 48 10.21 -4.55 -0.88
N HIS A 49 8.91 -4.24 -0.89
CA HIS A 49 7.88 -5.05 -1.54
C HIS A 49 6.83 -4.15 -2.20
N ARG A 50 7.21 -3.44 -3.27
CA ARG A 50 6.21 -2.70 -4.03
C ARG A 50 5.16 -3.66 -4.59
N ASN A 51 3.90 -3.30 -4.38
CA ASN A 51 2.75 -4.08 -4.84
C ASN A 51 1.74 -3.22 -5.62
N HIS A 52 2.05 -1.95 -5.90
CA HIS A 52 1.23 -1.05 -6.71
C HIS A 52 2.05 -0.37 -7.83
N CYS A 53 1.34 0.13 -8.83
CA CYS A 53 1.92 0.93 -9.90
C CYS A 53 2.18 2.37 -9.42
N PRO A 54 3.36 2.97 -9.60
CA PRO A 54 3.61 4.35 -9.16
C PRO A 54 2.79 5.38 -9.97
N THR A 55 2.40 5.04 -11.20
CA THR A 55 1.65 5.96 -12.09
C THR A 55 0.17 6.04 -11.74
N CYS A 56 -0.50 4.89 -11.56
CA CYS A 56 -1.95 4.82 -11.35
C CYS A 56 -2.36 4.29 -9.98
N LEU A 57 -1.39 3.87 -9.17
CA LEU A 57 -1.55 3.38 -7.81
C LEU A 57 -2.40 2.11 -7.66
N CYS A 58 -2.79 1.47 -8.76
CA CYS A 58 -3.46 0.17 -8.72
C CYS A 58 -2.49 -0.93 -8.27
N SER A 59 -3.00 -1.81 -7.41
CA SER A 59 -2.30 -2.99 -6.88
C SER A 59 -2.85 -4.28 -7.50
N ARG A 60 -2.22 -5.43 -7.20
CA ARG A 60 -2.74 -6.77 -7.51
C ARG A 60 -3.01 -7.51 -6.20
N HIS A 61 -4.18 -8.16 -6.13
CA HIS A 61 -4.55 -8.96 -4.96
C HIS A 61 -3.78 -10.27 -4.96
N VAL A 62 -2.60 -10.24 -4.34
CA VAL A 62 -1.72 -11.40 -4.18
C VAL A 62 -1.61 -11.86 -2.74
N ASP A 63 -1.87 -10.99 -1.76
CA ASP A 63 -1.79 -11.35 -0.35
C ASP A 63 -3.12 -11.90 0.17
N ARG A 64 -3.11 -12.95 0.99
CA ARG A 64 -4.32 -13.59 1.56
C ARG A 64 -4.65 -13.03 2.93
N ASP A 65 -3.77 -13.29 3.91
CA ASP A 65 -4.01 -13.01 5.32
C ASP A 65 -3.00 -12.01 5.88
N LEU A 66 -1.75 -12.05 5.38
CA LEU A 66 -0.66 -11.20 5.83
C LEU A 66 -0.04 -10.41 4.67
N PRO A 67 0.27 -9.12 4.85
CA PRO A 67 0.99 -8.35 3.86
C PRO A 67 2.31 -9.03 3.44
N GLY A 68 2.44 -9.27 2.14
CA GLY A 68 3.58 -9.95 1.51
C GLY A 68 3.56 -11.47 1.53
N ASP A 69 2.52 -12.14 2.06
CA ASP A 69 2.43 -13.61 2.05
C ASP A 69 2.27 -14.20 0.63
N ARG A 70 1.81 -13.39 -0.33
CA ARG A 70 1.53 -13.78 -1.72
C ARG A 70 0.70 -15.08 -1.85
N ALA A 71 -0.18 -15.35 -0.89
CA ALA A 71 -0.94 -16.61 -0.80
C ALA A 71 -2.36 -16.55 -1.39
N SER A 72 -2.77 -15.41 -1.96
CA SER A 72 -4.10 -15.22 -2.55
C SER A 72 -4.17 -15.79 -3.96
N SER A 73 -5.20 -16.62 -4.20
CA SER A 73 -5.56 -17.12 -5.54
C SER A 73 -6.39 -16.12 -6.35
N CYS A 74 -6.80 -14.99 -5.77
CA CYS A 74 -7.69 -14.02 -6.43
C CYS A 74 -7.00 -13.36 -7.63
N GLY A 75 -5.81 -12.79 -7.43
CA GLY A 75 -5.04 -12.14 -8.48
C GLY A 75 -5.70 -10.89 -9.10
N GLY A 76 -6.85 -10.45 -8.59
CA GLY A 76 -7.66 -9.37 -9.14
C GLY A 76 -7.03 -7.98 -8.96
N ARG A 77 -7.51 -7.01 -9.74
CA ARG A 77 -7.11 -5.60 -9.61
C ARG A 77 -7.55 -5.05 -8.27
N MET A 78 -6.66 -4.32 -7.62
CA MET A 78 -6.94 -3.61 -6.38
C MET A 78 -6.90 -2.11 -6.66
N ASP A 79 -8.07 -1.48 -6.63
CA ASP A 79 -8.26 -0.06 -6.92
C ASP A 79 -7.89 0.79 -5.69
N PRO A 80 -7.13 1.89 -5.86
CA PRO A 80 -6.82 2.78 -4.75
C PRO A 80 -8.06 3.63 -4.43
N ILE A 81 -8.59 3.47 -3.22
CA ILE A 81 -9.86 4.09 -2.82
C ILE A 81 -9.69 5.22 -1.81
N SER A 82 -8.60 5.23 -1.03
CA SER A 82 -8.35 6.25 -0.02
C SER A 82 -6.86 6.35 0.31
N ILE A 83 -6.49 7.43 1.02
CA ILE A 83 -5.21 7.61 1.69
C ILE A 83 -5.44 7.65 3.20
N SER A 84 -4.58 6.97 3.95
CA SER A 84 -4.47 7.10 5.40
C SER A 84 -3.06 7.59 5.75
N VAL A 85 -2.93 8.32 6.86
CA VAL A 85 -1.65 8.83 7.36
C VAL A 85 -1.38 8.19 8.71
N ARG A 86 -0.22 7.56 8.85
CA ARG A 86 0.23 6.97 10.12
C ARG A 86 0.72 8.06 11.07
N GLY A 87 0.92 7.71 12.35
CA GLY A 87 1.35 8.67 13.39
C GLY A 87 2.71 9.31 13.13
N ASP A 88 3.56 8.69 12.33
CA ASP A 88 4.86 9.19 11.87
C ASP A 88 4.78 10.03 10.58
N GLY A 89 3.57 10.26 10.05
CA GLY A 89 3.35 10.98 8.80
C GLY A 89 3.48 10.12 7.55
N GLU A 90 3.74 8.81 7.66
CA GLU A 90 3.83 7.92 6.50
C GLU A 90 2.46 7.76 5.82
N TRP A 91 2.41 8.02 4.50
CA TRP A 91 1.20 7.85 3.70
C TRP A 91 1.00 6.38 3.35
N VAL A 92 -0.24 5.93 3.49
CA VAL A 92 -0.66 4.56 3.19
C VAL A 92 -1.84 4.63 2.24
N ILE A 93 -1.72 3.92 1.12
CA ILE A 93 -2.78 3.75 0.14
C ILE A 93 -3.69 2.63 0.61
N ILE A 94 -4.99 2.91 0.69
CA ILE A 94 -6.02 1.90 0.96
C ILE A 94 -6.56 1.43 -0.38
N HIS A 95 -6.53 0.13 -0.60
CA HIS A 95 -7.02 -0.51 -1.80
C HIS A 95 -8.23 -1.39 -1.54
N ARG A 96 -9.10 -1.52 -2.55
CA ARG A 96 -10.19 -2.50 -2.58
C ARG A 96 -10.07 -3.37 -3.83
N CYS A 97 -10.12 -4.69 -3.65
CA CYS A 97 -10.16 -5.62 -4.76
C CYS A 97 -11.48 -5.50 -5.53
N SER A 98 -11.41 -5.29 -6.84
CA SER A 98 -12.60 -5.20 -7.70
C SER A 98 -13.28 -6.56 -7.90
N ALA A 99 -12.56 -7.67 -7.69
CA ALA A 99 -13.07 -9.03 -7.90
C ALA A 99 -13.75 -9.61 -6.66
N CYS A 100 -13.15 -9.49 -5.47
CA CYS A 100 -13.67 -10.11 -4.25
C CYS A 100 -14.02 -9.11 -3.13
N GLY A 101 -13.75 -7.81 -3.32
CA GLY A 101 -14.07 -6.77 -2.33
C GLY A 101 -13.10 -6.67 -1.14
N ALA A 102 -12.12 -7.56 -1.01
CA ALA A 102 -11.11 -7.50 0.05
C ALA A 102 -10.36 -6.15 0.07
N MET A 103 -10.03 -5.67 1.26
CA MET A 103 -9.30 -4.42 1.46
C MET A 103 -7.86 -4.71 1.88
N GLY A 104 -6.94 -3.87 1.40
CA GLY A 104 -5.52 -3.94 1.74
C GLY A 104 -4.92 -2.56 1.90
N ALA A 105 -3.80 -2.48 2.61
CA ALA A 105 -3.12 -1.23 2.90
C ALA A 105 -1.65 -1.33 2.50
N ASN A 106 -1.22 -0.46 1.60
CA ASN A 106 0.14 -0.44 1.06
C ASN A 106 0.81 0.89 1.39
N ARG A 107 2.05 0.85 1.86
CA ARG A 107 2.88 2.06 2.03
C ARG A 107 3.18 2.68 0.67
N THR A 108 3.23 4.01 0.62
CA THR A 108 3.73 4.71 -0.56
C THR A 108 5.21 4.42 -0.79
N ALA A 109 5.63 4.40 -2.04
CA ALA A 109 7.01 4.30 -2.47
C ALA A 109 7.56 5.68 -2.86
N GLY A 110 8.89 5.84 -2.85
CA GLY A 110 9.53 7.12 -3.16
C GLY A 110 9.37 7.58 -4.62
N ASP A 111 8.97 6.68 -5.52
CA ASP A 111 8.70 6.95 -6.93
C ASP A 111 7.19 7.08 -7.26
N ASP A 112 6.31 7.05 -6.26
CA ASP A 112 4.88 7.21 -6.47
C ASP A 112 4.54 8.59 -7.03
N ASN A 113 3.65 8.64 -8.02
CA ASN A 113 3.20 9.89 -8.63
C ASN A 113 2.48 10.76 -7.58
N PRO A 114 3.05 11.92 -7.18
CA PRO A 114 2.48 12.76 -6.12
C PRO A 114 1.09 13.27 -6.49
N LEU A 115 0.85 13.58 -7.77
CA LEU A 115 -0.45 14.06 -8.25
C LEU A 115 -1.52 12.97 -8.14
N ALA A 116 -1.17 11.71 -8.39
CA ALA A 116 -2.10 10.59 -8.23
C ALA A 116 -2.47 10.39 -6.75
N LEU A 117 -1.51 10.49 -5.83
CA LEU A 117 -1.73 10.41 -4.38
C LEU A 117 -2.66 11.52 -3.89
N VAL A 118 -2.35 12.78 -4.24
CA VAL A 118 -3.15 13.95 -3.85
C VAL A 118 -4.57 13.85 -4.40
N ARG A 119 -4.74 13.43 -5.66
CA ARG A 119 -6.08 13.23 -6.26
C ARG A 119 -6.96 12.25 -5.47
N ILE A 120 -6.37 11.19 -4.93
CA ILE A 120 -7.11 10.25 -4.07
C ILE A 120 -7.46 10.94 -2.74
N ALA A 121 -6.49 11.59 -2.10
CA ALA A 121 -6.67 12.23 -0.79
C ALA A 121 -7.76 13.32 -0.81
N VAL A 122 -7.83 14.13 -1.88
CA VAL A 122 -8.79 15.24 -2.01
C VAL A 122 -10.10 14.84 -2.69
N ARG A 123 -10.26 13.58 -3.10
CA ARG A 123 -11.45 13.09 -3.82
C ARG A 123 -12.77 13.43 -3.11
N PRO A 124 -12.91 13.32 -1.78
CA PRO A 124 -14.14 13.73 -1.10
C PRO A 124 -14.48 15.21 -1.31
N LEU A 125 -13.49 16.09 -1.33
CA LEU A 125 -13.68 17.54 -1.47
C LEU A 125 -14.23 17.92 -2.85
N SER A 126 -13.76 17.24 -3.90
CA SER A 126 -14.27 17.45 -5.27
C SER A 126 -15.76 17.13 -5.46
N ARG A 127 -16.37 16.38 -4.53
CA ARG A 127 -17.78 15.98 -4.59
C ARG A 127 -18.70 16.87 -3.78
N LEU A 128 -18.15 17.71 -2.89
CA LEU A 128 -18.93 18.61 -2.05
C LEU A 128 -19.70 19.66 -2.88
N GLY A 129 -19.20 20.04 -4.05
CA GLY A 129 -19.90 20.96 -4.97
C GLY A 129 -20.97 20.33 -5.86
N ARG A 130 -21.29 19.04 -5.69
CA ARG A 130 -22.28 18.29 -6.50
C ARG A 130 -23.43 17.72 -5.68
N ILE A 131 -23.61 18.22 -4.45
CA ILE A 131 -24.73 17.86 -3.60
C ILE A 131 -25.90 18.77 -4.02
N HIS A 132 -26.71 18.29 -4.96
CA HIS A 132 -28.02 18.83 -5.32
C HIS A 132 -29.07 17.78 -4.97
#